data_AF-A7SGI5-F1
#
_entry.id   AF-A7SGI5-F1
#
_cell.length_a   1.000
_cell.length_b   1.000
_cell.length_c   1.000
_cell.angle_alpha   90.00
_cell.angle_beta   90.00
_cell.angle_gamma   90.00
#
_symmetry.space_group_name_H-M   'P 1'
#
loop_
_entity.id
_entity.type
_entity.pdbx_description
1 polymer ?
#
loop_
_entity_poly.entity_id
_entity_poly.type
_entity_poly.pdbx_seq_one_letter_code
_entity_poly.pdbx_strand_id
1 'polypeptide(L)'
;MPNLNNPVFSLCPQIRLDGKWIKTDIQNAFSPDGLKRLWNELVKDGEIPIRPSNINNGCNCPPCQKLDQEEREMKEEEQQLPVAGPIMDSWTWGEQPPASQLQEALQALVFEQHELASQAAGTTLSAMRLRQRLAVLGRYFIALSRHHEQDESGASKKTKTEEGKQIGLLRKKSSSTLGKDQASLGLARIGARAALSFAFAFLRRAWRSGEDSDLCQELLEEALEALQDLPEATLFEESTVSPVWLEVVERATKFLRSVVAGYDRVYCKPLDAVPICDQHVALGILMELAVQRGTLQSMLEAVLLLLELWDSGQDNDTDACFTSAPLVGLLKRFQDIPSAPHKTLEFSNLPSGAPQVSPVESFLRYLDLPEDESEFVELQYAAVVLISHLDRLAVPYTPP
;
A
#
# COMPACT_ATOMS: atom_id res chain seq x y z
N MET A 1 16.85 -11.27 1.83
CA MET A 1 15.56 -11.64 1.22
C MET A 1 15.44 -13.15 1.24
N PRO A 2 14.26 -13.74 1.50
CA PRO A 2 14.03 -15.16 1.23
C PRO A 2 14.00 -15.40 -0.30
N ASN A 3 14.57 -16.51 -0.77
CA ASN A 3 14.53 -16.87 -2.19
C ASN A 3 13.08 -17.16 -2.62
N LEU A 4 12.50 -16.27 -3.42
CA LEU A 4 11.17 -16.40 -4.00
C LEU A 4 11.21 -17.31 -5.25
N ASN A 5 11.68 -18.53 -5.08
CA ASN A 5 11.81 -19.50 -6.17
C ASN A 5 10.42 -19.90 -6.71
N ASN A 6 10.10 -19.27 -7.83
CA ASN A 6 9.17 -19.73 -8.87
C ASN A 6 7.74 -20.17 -8.45
N PRO A 7 6.84 -19.22 -8.12
CA PRO A 7 5.42 -19.49 -7.81
C PRO A 7 4.55 -20.21 -8.87
N VAL A 8 5.11 -20.63 -10.02
CA VAL A 8 4.40 -21.52 -10.96
C VAL A 8 4.35 -22.96 -10.45
N PHE A 9 5.40 -23.39 -9.73
CA PHE A 9 5.54 -24.77 -9.23
C PHE A 9 4.84 -25.02 -7.89
N SER A 10 4.32 -23.96 -7.25
CA SER A 10 3.66 -24.04 -5.93
C SER A 10 2.13 -24.01 -5.98
N LEU A 11 1.51 -24.28 -7.13
CA LEU A 11 0.05 -24.39 -7.25
C LEU A 11 -0.44 -25.72 -6.66
N CYS A 12 -1.33 -25.68 -5.66
CA CYS A 12 -1.90 -26.85 -4.98
C CYS A 12 -3.40 -27.01 -5.29
N PRO A 13 -3.79 -27.53 -6.47
CA PRO A 13 -5.18 -27.51 -6.97
C PRO A 13 -6.08 -28.54 -6.27
N GLN A 14 -6.98 -28.08 -5.41
CA GLN A 14 -7.86 -28.89 -4.56
C GLN A 14 -9.11 -29.34 -5.31
N ILE A 15 -9.40 -30.65 -5.31
CA ILE A 15 -10.49 -31.25 -6.10
C ILE A 15 -11.87 -30.66 -5.75
N ARG A 16 -12.10 -30.33 -4.47
CA ARG A 16 -13.35 -29.71 -3.98
C ARG A 16 -13.70 -28.38 -4.64
N LEU A 17 -12.74 -27.73 -5.31
CA LEU A 17 -12.88 -26.41 -5.93
C LEU A 17 -12.91 -26.47 -7.46
N ASP A 18 -12.70 -27.63 -8.09
CA ASP A 18 -12.68 -27.73 -9.55
C ASP A 18 -14.01 -27.22 -10.14
N GLY A 19 -15.14 -27.67 -9.58
CA GLY A 19 -16.49 -27.25 -10.00
C GLY A 19 -16.83 -25.75 -9.78
N LYS A 20 -15.95 -24.98 -9.14
CA LYS A 20 -15.93 -23.50 -9.14
C LYS A 20 -15.14 -23.03 -10.37
N TRP A 21 -13.88 -23.45 -10.47
CA TRP A 21 -12.94 -23.07 -11.54
C TRP A 21 -13.42 -23.34 -12.97
N ILE A 22 -14.13 -24.44 -13.24
CA ILE A 22 -14.69 -24.72 -14.59
C ILE A 22 -15.79 -23.73 -14.98
N LYS A 23 -16.50 -23.14 -14.02
CA LYS A 23 -17.57 -22.16 -14.24
C LYS A 23 -17.06 -20.71 -14.27
N THR A 24 -15.78 -20.51 -13.94
CA THR A 24 -15.10 -19.22 -14.04
C THR A 24 -14.90 -18.86 -15.51
N ASP A 25 -15.34 -17.67 -15.91
CA ASP A 25 -14.97 -17.12 -17.22
C ASP A 25 -13.47 -16.77 -17.22
N ILE A 26 -12.70 -17.55 -17.96
CA ILE A 26 -11.25 -17.46 -18.07
C ILE A 26 -10.77 -16.19 -18.79
N GLN A 27 -11.63 -15.49 -19.56
CA GLN A 27 -11.25 -14.24 -20.22
C GLN A 27 -10.86 -13.15 -19.21
N ASN A 28 -11.39 -13.23 -17.99
CA ASN A 28 -11.02 -12.36 -16.87
C ASN A 28 -9.53 -12.43 -16.50
N ALA A 29 -8.81 -13.52 -16.81
CA ALA A 29 -7.36 -13.56 -16.61
C ALA A 29 -6.59 -12.55 -17.50
N PHE A 30 -7.20 -12.09 -18.60
CA PHE A 30 -6.61 -11.12 -19.52
C PHE A 30 -6.97 -9.66 -19.20
N SER A 31 -8.02 -9.39 -18.41
CA SER A 31 -8.26 -8.06 -17.83
C SER A 31 -7.39 -7.84 -16.57
N PRO A 32 -7.09 -6.60 -16.17
CA PRO A 32 -6.31 -6.35 -14.94
C PRO A 32 -7.04 -6.84 -13.69
N ASP A 33 -8.32 -6.51 -13.55
CA ASP A 33 -9.09 -6.69 -12.31
C ASP A 33 -9.71 -8.07 -12.20
N GLY A 34 -10.04 -8.68 -13.35
CA GLY A 34 -10.32 -10.10 -13.43
C GLY A 34 -9.10 -10.93 -12.99
N LEU A 35 -7.88 -10.56 -13.39
CA LEU A 35 -6.67 -11.24 -12.93
C LEU A 35 -6.42 -11.04 -11.43
N LYS A 36 -6.54 -9.80 -10.92
CA LYS A 36 -6.46 -9.51 -9.46
C LYS A 36 -7.43 -10.42 -8.69
N ARG A 37 -8.69 -10.46 -9.12
CA ARG A 37 -9.75 -11.25 -8.48
C ARG A 37 -9.44 -12.75 -8.53
N LEU A 38 -9.12 -13.32 -9.69
CA LEU A 38 -8.88 -14.76 -9.81
C LEU A 38 -7.61 -15.21 -9.06
N TRP A 39 -6.57 -14.37 -9.03
CA TRP A 39 -5.40 -14.61 -8.17
C TRP A 39 -5.78 -14.58 -6.68
N ASN A 40 -6.57 -13.60 -6.25
CA ASN A 40 -7.02 -13.51 -4.86
C ASN A 40 -7.99 -14.66 -4.49
N GLU A 41 -8.74 -15.20 -5.45
CA GLU A 41 -9.52 -16.43 -5.24
C GLU A 41 -8.60 -17.66 -5.02
N LEU A 42 -7.53 -17.85 -5.81
CA LEU A 42 -6.53 -18.91 -5.57
C LEU A 42 -5.88 -18.83 -4.17
N VAL A 43 -5.53 -17.62 -3.73
CA VAL A 43 -4.92 -17.38 -2.42
C VAL A 43 -5.91 -17.67 -1.29
N LYS A 44 -7.15 -17.13 -1.37
CA LYS A 44 -8.22 -17.38 -0.38
C LYS A 44 -8.64 -18.84 -0.29
N ASP A 45 -8.61 -19.55 -1.40
CA ASP A 45 -8.92 -20.98 -1.48
C ASP A 45 -7.81 -21.88 -0.87
N GLY A 46 -6.62 -21.33 -0.61
CA GLY A 46 -5.45 -22.06 -0.14
C GLY A 46 -4.76 -22.89 -1.22
N GLU A 47 -4.90 -22.50 -2.50
CA GLU A 47 -4.28 -23.18 -3.64
C GLU A 47 -2.92 -22.56 -4.03
N ILE A 48 -2.52 -21.46 -3.38
CA ILE A 48 -1.18 -20.86 -3.42
C ILE A 48 -0.68 -20.68 -1.98
N PRO A 49 0.53 -21.17 -1.61
CA PRO A 49 1.09 -20.98 -0.28
C PRO A 49 1.59 -19.54 -0.07
N ILE A 50 1.14 -18.90 1.01
CA ILE A 50 1.53 -17.53 1.39
C ILE A 50 2.93 -17.49 2.06
N ARG A 51 3.43 -18.63 2.57
CA ARG A 51 4.77 -18.80 3.13
C ARG A 51 5.38 -20.12 2.64
N PRO A 52 6.68 -20.19 2.31
CA PRO A 52 7.33 -21.41 1.79
C PRO A 52 7.59 -22.50 2.86
N SER A 53 7.03 -22.35 4.07
CA SER A 53 7.26 -23.24 5.20
C SER A 53 6.07 -24.20 5.43
N ASN A 54 6.33 -25.50 5.30
CA ASN A 54 5.47 -26.61 5.75
C ASN A 54 4.06 -26.71 5.11
N ILE A 55 4.00 -27.10 3.83
CA ILE A 55 2.85 -27.86 3.29
C ILE A 55 3.36 -29.21 2.79
N ASN A 56 3.23 -30.25 3.61
CA ASN A 56 3.69 -31.61 3.29
C ASN A 56 2.66 -32.39 2.42
N ASN A 57 1.98 -31.68 1.52
CA ASN A 57 0.91 -32.21 0.64
C ASN A 57 1.38 -32.27 -0.83
N GLY A 58 2.67 -32.56 -1.07
CA GLY A 58 3.18 -32.84 -2.41
C GLY A 58 2.45 -34.05 -3.02
N CYS A 59 2.23 -34.03 -4.33
CA CYS A 59 1.59 -35.15 -5.01
C CYS A 59 2.60 -36.29 -5.16
N ASN A 60 2.45 -37.36 -4.38
CA ASN A 60 3.37 -38.52 -4.38
C ASN A 60 3.22 -39.42 -5.63
N CYS A 61 3.07 -38.84 -6.82
CA CYS A 61 2.93 -39.55 -8.09
C CYS A 61 4.27 -39.58 -8.85
N PRO A 62 4.55 -40.62 -9.67
CA PRO A 62 5.84 -40.77 -10.35
C PRO A 62 6.28 -39.59 -11.25
N PRO A 63 5.39 -38.82 -11.90
CA PRO A 63 5.77 -37.60 -12.59
C PRO A 63 6.28 -36.48 -11.66
N CYS A 64 5.60 -36.22 -10.54
CA CYS A 64 6.04 -35.18 -9.59
C CYS A 64 7.37 -35.57 -8.94
N GLN A 65 7.52 -36.83 -8.51
CA GLN A 65 8.77 -37.34 -7.93
C GLN A 65 10.02 -37.14 -8.82
N LYS A 66 9.85 -37.06 -10.15
CA LYS A 66 10.94 -36.73 -11.08
C LYS A 66 11.27 -35.25 -11.09
N LEU A 67 10.25 -34.38 -11.15
CA LEU A 67 10.44 -32.93 -11.06
C LEU A 67 11.06 -32.55 -9.70
N ASP A 68 10.62 -33.19 -8.61
CA ASP A 68 11.17 -33.05 -7.26
C ASP A 68 12.63 -33.55 -7.15
N GLN A 69 13.12 -34.34 -8.12
CA GLN A 69 14.49 -34.84 -8.21
C GLN A 69 15.35 -33.92 -9.09
N GLU A 70 14.85 -33.57 -10.28
CA GLU A 70 15.47 -32.60 -11.20
C GLU A 70 15.66 -31.23 -10.53
N GLU A 71 14.72 -30.78 -9.68
CA GLU A 71 14.84 -29.54 -8.90
C GLU A 71 15.89 -29.63 -7.78
N ARG A 72 16.14 -30.82 -7.22
CA ARG A 72 17.23 -31.03 -6.24
C ARG A 72 18.59 -31.08 -6.91
N GLU A 73 18.69 -31.76 -8.06
CA GLU A 73 19.92 -31.82 -8.85
C GLU A 73 20.36 -30.41 -9.29
N MET A 74 19.44 -29.57 -9.81
CA MET A 74 19.75 -28.16 -10.11
C MET A 74 20.20 -27.37 -8.87
N LYS A 75 19.54 -27.53 -7.71
CA LYS A 75 19.93 -26.84 -6.46
C LYS A 75 21.29 -27.31 -5.91
N GLU A 76 21.68 -28.56 -6.18
CA GLU A 76 22.98 -29.10 -5.80
C GLU A 76 24.10 -28.63 -6.74
N GLU A 77 23.81 -28.40 -8.03
CA GLU A 77 24.72 -27.72 -8.97
C GLU A 77 24.88 -26.22 -8.63
N GLU A 78 23.78 -25.52 -8.34
CA GLU A 78 23.76 -24.09 -7.97
C GLU A 78 24.62 -23.80 -6.71
N GLN A 79 24.60 -24.70 -5.73
CA GLN A 79 25.39 -24.60 -4.49
C GLN A 79 26.89 -24.89 -4.66
N GLN A 80 27.34 -25.39 -5.82
CA GLN A 80 28.76 -25.70 -6.07
C GLN A 80 29.53 -24.53 -6.72
N LEU A 81 28.85 -23.45 -7.08
CA LEU A 81 29.48 -22.32 -7.78
C LEU A 81 30.13 -21.31 -6.81
N PRO A 82 31.32 -20.77 -7.15
CA PRO A 82 32.05 -19.87 -6.27
C PRO A 82 31.35 -18.52 -6.11
N VAL A 83 31.35 -17.99 -4.88
CA VAL A 83 30.85 -16.66 -4.51
C VAL A 83 32.02 -15.66 -4.52
N ALA A 84 31.84 -14.51 -5.16
CA ALA A 84 32.90 -13.54 -5.40
C ALA A 84 33.35 -12.82 -4.13
N GLY A 85 32.42 -12.50 -3.23
CA GLY A 85 32.68 -11.77 -1.98
C GLY A 85 33.83 -12.38 -1.16
N PRO A 86 33.72 -13.65 -0.69
CA PRO A 86 34.77 -14.32 0.06
C PRO A 86 36.12 -14.43 -0.66
N ILE A 87 36.12 -14.51 -2.00
CA ILE A 87 37.34 -14.54 -2.81
C ILE A 87 38.02 -13.16 -2.78
N MET A 88 37.26 -12.09 -3.01
CA MET A 88 37.77 -10.71 -2.96
C MET A 88 38.19 -10.30 -1.54
N ASP A 89 37.45 -10.70 -0.52
CA ASP A 89 37.76 -10.46 0.89
C ASP A 89 39.10 -11.11 1.28
N SER A 90 39.42 -12.29 0.71
CA SER A 90 40.70 -12.99 0.95
C SER A 90 41.94 -12.20 0.49
N TRP A 91 41.76 -11.20 -0.39
CA TRP A 91 42.81 -10.31 -0.85
C TRP A 91 42.89 -9.00 -0.06
N THR A 92 41.96 -8.73 0.85
CA THR A 92 41.98 -7.50 1.65
C THR A 92 43.22 -7.49 2.55
N TRP A 93 44.07 -6.48 2.36
CA TRP A 93 45.39 -6.35 3.01
C TRP A 93 46.41 -7.47 2.68
N GLY A 94 46.14 -8.30 1.67
CA GLY A 94 47.02 -9.36 1.18
C GLY A 94 47.97 -8.93 0.07
N GLU A 95 48.70 -9.91 -0.50
CA GLU A 95 49.45 -9.72 -1.74
C GLU A 95 48.52 -9.72 -2.96
N GLN A 96 48.98 -9.17 -4.09
CA GLN A 96 48.17 -9.09 -5.30
C GLN A 96 47.87 -10.49 -5.86
N PRO A 97 46.60 -10.85 -6.12
CA PRO A 97 46.23 -12.18 -6.58
C PRO A 97 46.79 -12.51 -7.97
N PRO A 98 47.15 -13.79 -8.22
CA PRO A 98 47.55 -14.25 -9.54
C PRO A 98 46.37 -14.22 -10.52
N ALA A 99 46.69 -14.17 -11.83
CA ALA A 99 45.69 -14.08 -12.90
C ALA A 99 44.61 -15.19 -12.87
N SER A 100 44.93 -16.38 -12.35
CA SER A 100 43.96 -17.47 -12.17
C SER A 100 42.88 -17.14 -11.13
N GLN A 101 43.24 -16.57 -9.98
CA GLN A 101 42.29 -16.16 -8.94
C GLN A 101 41.45 -14.95 -9.38
N LEU A 102 42.05 -14.04 -10.16
CA LEU A 102 41.31 -12.95 -10.81
C LEU A 102 40.28 -13.46 -11.83
N GLN A 103 40.61 -14.52 -12.58
CA GLN A 103 39.68 -15.17 -13.51
C GLN A 103 38.55 -15.92 -12.78
N GLU A 104 38.86 -16.59 -11.66
CA GLU A 104 37.90 -17.28 -10.81
C GLU A 104 36.88 -16.29 -10.19
N ALA A 105 37.36 -15.18 -9.61
CA ALA A 105 36.49 -14.12 -9.09
C ALA A 105 35.66 -13.45 -10.20
N LEU A 106 36.21 -13.28 -11.40
CA LEU A 106 35.46 -12.74 -12.55
C LEU A 106 34.33 -13.70 -12.97
N GLN A 107 34.57 -15.01 -12.94
CA GLN A 107 33.53 -16.01 -13.24
C GLN A 107 32.44 -16.02 -12.16
N ALA A 108 32.81 -15.93 -10.88
CA ALA A 108 31.87 -15.75 -9.77
C ALA A 108 31.02 -14.48 -9.93
N LEU A 109 31.63 -13.31 -10.20
CA LEU A 109 30.92 -12.05 -10.42
C LEU A 109 29.97 -12.09 -11.63
N VAL A 110 30.36 -12.75 -12.72
CA VAL A 110 29.49 -12.91 -13.90
C VAL A 110 28.31 -13.83 -13.60
N PHE A 111 28.50 -14.88 -12.79
CA PHE A 111 27.41 -15.74 -12.33
C PHE A 111 26.45 -14.99 -11.38
N GLU A 112 26.97 -14.30 -10.37
CA GLU A 112 26.17 -13.44 -9.47
C GLU A 112 25.41 -12.36 -10.24
N GLN A 113 26.04 -11.70 -11.21
CA GLN A 113 25.38 -10.70 -12.05
C GLN A 113 24.28 -11.31 -12.94
N HIS A 114 24.51 -12.50 -13.50
CA HIS A 114 23.49 -13.22 -14.27
C HIS A 114 22.30 -13.59 -13.39
N GLU A 115 22.54 -14.09 -12.17
CA GLU A 115 21.47 -14.50 -11.27
C GLU A 115 20.70 -13.30 -10.69
N LEU A 116 21.38 -12.19 -10.35
CA LEU A 116 20.72 -10.93 -10.03
C LEU A 116 19.86 -10.41 -11.20
N ALA A 117 20.33 -10.53 -12.45
CA ALA A 117 19.55 -10.17 -13.63
C ALA A 117 18.36 -11.10 -13.88
N SER A 118 18.52 -12.41 -13.61
CA SER A 118 17.46 -13.42 -13.64
C SER A 118 16.36 -13.10 -12.62
N GLN A 119 16.73 -12.83 -11.36
CA GLN A 119 15.82 -12.43 -10.29
C GLN A 119 15.13 -11.09 -10.57
N ALA A 120 15.87 -10.09 -11.07
CA ALA A 120 15.29 -8.80 -11.48
C ALA A 120 14.27 -8.97 -12.61
N ALA A 121 14.60 -9.73 -13.67
CA ALA A 121 13.66 -10.06 -14.74
C ALA A 121 12.42 -10.80 -14.20
N GLY A 122 12.63 -11.80 -13.33
CA GLY A 122 11.60 -12.63 -12.72
C GLY A 122 10.71 -11.93 -11.68
N THR A 123 11.10 -10.72 -11.24
CA THR A 123 10.33 -9.85 -10.32
C THR A 123 9.73 -8.63 -11.03
N THR A 124 9.97 -8.42 -12.32
CA THR A 124 9.28 -7.37 -13.10
C THR A 124 7.76 -7.53 -13.06
N LEU A 125 7.03 -6.41 -13.06
CA LEU A 125 5.56 -6.40 -13.06
C LEU A 125 4.96 -7.17 -14.25
N SER A 126 5.63 -7.20 -15.40
CA SER A 126 5.24 -8.01 -16.57
C SER A 126 5.42 -9.50 -16.32
N ALA A 127 6.57 -9.93 -15.79
CA ALA A 127 6.81 -11.33 -15.42
C ALA A 127 5.86 -11.79 -14.30
N MET A 128 5.61 -10.96 -13.29
CA MET A 128 4.66 -11.27 -12.22
C MET A 128 3.22 -11.40 -12.74
N ARG A 129 2.72 -10.43 -13.53
CA ARG A 129 1.38 -10.53 -14.16
C ARG A 129 1.26 -11.74 -15.09
N LEU A 130 2.31 -12.08 -15.84
CA LEU A 130 2.36 -13.29 -16.67
C LEU A 130 2.34 -14.56 -15.80
N ARG A 131 3.08 -14.59 -14.69
CA ARG A 131 3.10 -15.70 -13.73
C ARG A 131 1.71 -15.92 -13.10
N GLN A 132 1.04 -14.85 -12.68
CA GLN A 132 -0.33 -14.90 -12.16
C GLN A 132 -1.31 -15.45 -13.21
N ARG A 133 -1.19 -15.01 -14.47
CA ARG A 133 -1.97 -15.55 -15.60
C ARG A 133 -1.73 -17.05 -15.79
N LEU A 134 -0.48 -17.47 -15.85
CA LEU A 134 -0.13 -18.89 -16.04
C LEU A 134 -0.64 -19.77 -14.89
N ALA A 135 -0.62 -19.29 -13.64
CA ALA A 135 -1.21 -20.00 -12.51
C ALA A 135 -2.75 -20.13 -12.62
N VAL A 136 -3.46 -19.05 -12.97
CA VAL A 136 -4.93 -19.06 -13.17
C VAL A 136 -5.33 -19.96 -14.35
N LEU A 137 -4.62 -19.84 -15.49
CA LEU A 137 -4.84 -20.66 -16.67
C LEU A 137 -4.52 -22.15 -16.40
N GLY A 138 -3.43 -22.43 -15.69
CA GLY A 138 -3.05 -23.78 -15.25
C GLY A 138 -4.07 -24.38 -14.28
N ARG A 139 -4.58 -23.58 -13.33
CA ARG A 139 -5.63 -24.01 -12.40
C ARG A 139 -6.91 -24.39 -13.13
N TYR A 140 -7.33 -23.56 -14.09
CA TYR A 140 -8.48 -23.84 -14.95
C TYR A 140 -8.25 -25.10 -15.78
N PHE A 141 -7.06 -25.28 -16.38
CA PHE A 141 -6.74 -26.46 -17.17
C PHE A 141 -6.77 -27.76 -16.35
N ILE A 142 -6.27 -27.72 -15.11
CA ILE A 142 -6.32 -28.86 -14.16
C ILE A 142 -7.76 -29.12 -13.68
N ALA A 143 -8.58 -28.08 -13.52
CA ALA A 143 -10.00 -28.24 -13.25
C ALA A 143 -10.73 -28.87 -14.45
N LEU A 144 -10.41 -28.43 -15.67
CA LEU A 144 -11.00 -28.90 -16.93
C LEU A 144 -10.63 -30.35 -17.24
N SER A 145 -9.38 -30.77 -17.03
CA SER A 145 -8.97 -32.17 -17.25
C SER A 145 -9.73 -33.11 -16.30
N ARG A 146 -9.80 -32.76 -15.01
CA ARG A 146 -10.61 -33.49 -14.01
C ARG A 146 -12.12 -33.41 -14.28
N HIS A 147 -12.61 -32.33 -14.88
CA HIS A 147 -14.01 -32.27 -15.34
C HIS A 147 -14.25 -33.21 -16.50
N HIS A 148 -13.32 -33.31 -17.45
CA HIS A 148 -13.45 -34.21 -18.60
C HIS A 148 -13.44 -35.70 -18.16
N GLU A 149 -12.93 -36.00 -16.97
CA GLU A 149 -13.05 -37.30 -16.30
C GLU A 149 -14.39 -37.49 -15.55
N GLN A 150 -15.19 -36.43 -15.37
CA GLN A 150 -16.44 -36.41 -14.58
C GLN A 150 -17.70 -36.03 -15.38
N ASP A 151 -17.59 -35.31 -16.51
CA ASP A 151 -18.73 -34.78 -17.29
C ASP A 151 -19.51 -35.87 -18.04
N GLU A 152 -18.99 -37.10 -18.13
CA GLU A 152 -19.79 -38.28 -18.48
C GLU A 152 -20.91 -38.55 -17.44
N SER A 153 -20.92 -37.86 -16.29
CA SER A 153 -21.83 -38.11 -15.16
C SER A 153 -22.71 -36.92 -14.69
N GLY A 154 -22.96 -35.92 -15.55
CA GLY A 154 -24.27 -35.25 -15.61
C GLY A 154 -24.42 -33.80 -15.11
N ALA A 155 -25.30 -33.02 -15.78
CA ALA A 155 -25.40 -31.56 -15.63
C ALA A 155 -26.83 -30.99 -15.48
N SER A 156 -27.05 -30.10 -14.48
CA SER A 156 -28.17 -29.14 -14.30
C SER A 156 -28.00 -28.41 -12.94
N LYS A 157 -28.48 -27.17 -12.66
CA LYS A 157 -29.23 -26.13 -13.41
C LYS A 157 -28.97 -24.72 -12.78
N LYS A 158 -29.60 -23.65 -13.30
CA LYS A 158 -29.45 -22.20 -12.94
C LYS A 158 -30.31 -21.82 -11.68
N THR A 159 -30.46 -20.57 -11.15
CA THR A 159 -30.96 -19.33 -11.80
C THR A 159 -31.08 -18.10 -10.82
N LYS A 160 -30.55 -16.88 -11.17
CA LYS A 160 -31.12 -15.47 -11.06
C LYS A 160 -31.59 -14.82 -9.70
N THR A 161 -31.83 -13.49 -9.48
CA THR A 161 -31.72 -12.18 -10.25
C THR A 161 -31.81 -10.87 -9.36
N GLU A 162 -31.46 -9.70 -9.95
CA GLU A 162 -31.50 -8.20 -9.66
C GLU A 162 -32.75 -7.56 -8.89
N GLU A 163 -32.94 -6.27 -8.46
CA GLU A 163 -32.41 -4.86 -8.65
C GLU A 163 -32.85 -3.82 -7.52
N GLY A 164 -32.07 -2.74 -7.16
CA GLY A 164 -32.60 -1.34 -7.15
C GLY A 164 -32.52 -0.28 -5.97
N LYS A 165 -32.01 0.95 -6.27
CA LYS A 165 -32.43 2.37 -5.88
C LYS A 165 -32.17 2.97 -4.44
N GLN A 166 -32.15 4.31 -4.09
CA GLN A 166 -31.85 5.71 -4.62
C GLN A 166 -32.55 6.81 -3.71
N ILE A 167 -32.28 8.15 -3.54
CA ILE A 167 -31.30 9.22 -3.96
C ILE A 167 -31.44 10.58 -3.13
N GLY A 168 -30.38 11.42 -2.97
CA GLY A 168 -30.40 12.93 -2.78
C GLY A 168 -30.60 13.61 -1.37
N LEU A 169 -30.39 14.93 -1.09
CA LEU A 169 -29.67 16.10 -1.71
C LEU A 169 -29.74 17.44 -0.86
N LEU A 170 -28.74 18.38 -0.90
CA LEU A 170 -28.73 19.87 -0.53
C LEU A 170 -28.63 20.35 0.98
N ARG A 171 -28.14 21.56 1.43
CA ARG A 171 -27.35 22.74 0.89
C ARG A 171 -27.06 23.96 1.87
N LYS A 172 -25.77 24.27 2.18
CA LYS A 172 -24.98 25.59 2.18
C LYS A 172 -25.24 26.86 3.11
N LYS A 173 -24.11 27.53 3.52
CA LYS A 173 -23.83 28.98 3.87
C LYS A 173 -24.04 29.54 5.32
N SER A 174 -23.33 30.57 5.86
CA SER A 174 -22.10 31.35 5.49
C SER A 174 -21.58 32.42 6.52
N SER A 175 -20.24 32.56 6.68
CA SER A 175 -19.40 33.79 6.92
C SER A 175 -19.66 34.86 8.03
N SER A 176 -18.62 35.26 8.82
CA SER A 176 -17.98 36.62 8.75
C SER A 176 -16.83 36.95 9.75
N THR A 177 -15.85 37.70 9.22
CA THR A 177 -14.58 38.36 9.62
C THR A 177 -14.32 39.08 10.98
N LEU A 178 -13.02 39.34 11.20
CA LEU A 178 -12.32 40.45 11.94
C LEU A 178 -11.92 40.28 13.43
N GLY A 179 -10.76 40.85 13.81
CA GLY A 179 -10.11 40.67 15.12
C GLY A 179 -9.39 41.92 15.69
N LYS A 180 -8.63 41.74 16.79
CA LYS A 180 -7.85 42.80 17.48
C LYS A 180 -6.71 42.23 18.36
N ASP A 181 -5.76 43.09 18.71
CA ASP A 181 -4.34 42.72 18.87
C ASP A 181 -3.78 42.32 20.25
N GLN A 182 -2.68 41.56 20.19
CA GLN A 182 -1.62 41.27 21.17
C GLN A 182 -2.00 40.96 22.63
N ALA A 183 -2.66 41.87 23.36
CA ALA A 183 -3.18 41.57 24.70
C ALA A 183 -4.25 40.47 24.65
N SER A 184 -5.03 40.47 23.56
CA SER A 184 -5.95 39.39 23.19
C SER A 184 -5.22 38.06 23.01
N LEU A 185 -4.02 38.02 22.41
CA LEU A 185 -3.29 36.79 22.13
C LEU A 185 -2.84 36.05 23.40
N GLY A 186 -2.54 36.77 24.49
CA GLY A 186 -2.25 36.16 25.79
C GLY A 186 -3.45 35.38 26.33
N LEU A 187 -4.63 36.02 26.38
CA LEU A 187 -5.85 35.38 26.85
C LEU A 187 -6.41 34.36 25.85
N ALA A 188 -6.30 34.59 24.54
CA ALA A 188 -6.72 33.67 23.51
C ALA A 188 -5.85 32.41 23.49
N ARG A 189 -4.53 32.52 23.72
CA ARG A 189 -3.65 31.36 23.92
C ARG A 189 -4.07 30.53 25.13
N ILE A 190 -4.35 31.17 26.26
CA ILE A 190 -4.81 30.46 27.48
C ILE A 190 -6.20 29.84 27.25
N GLY A 191 -7.15 30.62 26.71
CA GLY A 191 -8.52 30.21 26.45
C GLY A 191 -8.63 29.09 25.41
N ALA A 192 -7.91 29.18 24.29
CA ALA A 192 -7.89 28.13 23.28
C ALA A 192 -7.18 26.87 23.80
N ARG A 193 -6.05 26.98 24.50
CA ARG A 193 -5.40 25.83 25.16
C ARG A 193 -6.32 25.17 26.20
N ALA A 194 -7.12 25.96 26.94
CA ALA A 194 -8.08 25.45 27.90
C ALA A 194 -9.28 24.77 27.22
N ALA A 195 -9.90 25.42 26.23
CA ALA A 195 -11.04 24.91 25.47
C ALA A 195 -10.69 23.62 24.71
N LEU A 196 -9.54 23.58 24.04
CA LEU A 196 -9.04 22.37 23.37
C LEU A 196 -8.68 21.27 24.37
N SER A 197 -8.13 21.60 25.55
CA SER A 197 -7.88 20.58 26.59
C SER A 197 -9.18 20.07 27.23
N PHE A 198 -10.23 20.89 27.28
CA PHE A 198 -11.57 20.49 27.67
C PHE A 198 -12.21 19.59 26.60
N ALA A 199 -12.11 19.94 25.31
CA ALA A 199 -12.57 19.10 24.21
C ALA A 199 -11.87 17.72 24.20
N PHE A 200 -10.55 17.68 24.42
CA PHE A 200 -9.81 16.42 24.56
C PHE A 200 -10.28 15.60 25.78
N ALA A 201 -10.60 16.26 26.89
CA ALA A 201 -11.12 15.58 28.08
C ALA A 201 -12.58 15.11 27.89
N PHE A 202 -13.37 15.81 27.07
CA PHE A 202 -14.72 15.45 26.68
C PHE A 202 -14.72 14.23 25.76
N LEU A 203 -14.00 14.27 24.63
CA LEU A 203 -13.83 13.14 23.72
C LEU A 203 -13.35 11.88 24.46
N ARG A 204 -12.29 12.02 25.27
CA ARG A 204 -11.76 10.92 26.12
C ARG A 204 -12.70 10.49 27.24
N ARG A 205 -13.70 11.29 27.64
CA ARG A 205 -14.76 10.85 28.54
C ARG A 205 -15.75 10.01 27.75
N ALA A 206 -16.36 10.58 26.71
CA ALA A 206 -17.42 9.98 25.91
C ALA A 206 -17.02 8.60 25.37
N TRP A 207 -15.86 8.48 24.71
CA TRP A 207 -15.31 7.19 24.25
C TRP A 207 -15.18 6.14 25.37
N ARG A 208 -14.89 6.57 26.60
CA ARG A 208 -14.72 5.68 27.77
C ARG A 208 -16.00 5.41 28.55
N SER A 209 -17.09 6.13 28.27
CA SER A 209 -18.43 5.90 28.82
C SER A 209 -19.38 5.21 27.84
N GLY A 210 -19.15 5.33 26.52
CA GLY A 210 -20.14 5.01 25.49
C GLY A 210 -21.26 6.06 25.40
N GLU A 211 -21.61 6.70 26.51
CA GLU A 211 -22.38 7.96 26.55
C GLU A 211 -21.72 9.01 25.64
N ASP A 212 -22.54 9.70 24.84
CA ASP A 212 -22.16 10.77 23.91
C ASP A 212 -21.18 10.37 22.77
N SER A 213 -21.07 9.07 22.42
CA SER A 213 -20.24 8.59 21.28
C SER A 213 -20.57 9.30 19.96
N ASP A 214 -21.87 9.44 19.68
CA ASP A 214 -22.35 9.93 18.39
C ASP A 214 -21.99 11.42 18.23
N LEU A 215 -21.95 12.15 19.34
CA LEU A 215 -21.51 13.55 19.39
C LEU A 215 -19.98 13.71 19.22
N CYS A 216 -19.18 12.67 19.53
CA CYS A 216 -17.76 12.65 19.15
C CYS A 216 -17.60 12.50 17.64
N GLN A 217 -18.39 11.62 17.02
CA GLN A 217 -18.36 11.41 15.58
C GLN A 217 -18.81 12.68 14.85
N GLU A 218 -19.96 13.26 15.20
CA GLU A 218 -20.45 14.53 14.64
C GLU A 218 -19.40 15.66 14.75
N LEU A 219 -18.78 15.83 15.92
CA LEU A 219 -17.76 16.87 16.15
C LEU A 219 -16.48 16.67 15.32
N LEU A 220 -16.09 15.41 15.05
CA LEU A 220 -14.96 15.11 14.18
C LEU A 220 -15.32 15.27 12.71
N GLU A 221 -16.54 14.91 12.31
CA GLU A 221 -17.03 15.07 10.93
C GLU A 221 -17.20 16.55 10.56
N GLU A 222 -17.78 17.38 11.45
CA GLU A 222 -17.80 18.85 11.28
C GLU A 222 -16.38 19.43 11.15
N ALA A 223 -15.43 18.93 11.95
CA ALA A 223 -14.03 19.38 11.90
C ALA A 223 -13.30 18.94 10.62
N LEU A 224 -13.71 17.81 10.02
CA LEU A 224 -13.18 17.33 8.74
C LEU A 224 -13.77 18.12 7.57
N GLU A 225 -15.10 18.29 7.50
CA GLU A 225 -15.76 19.09 6.47
C GLU A 225 -15.23 20.53 6.48
N ALA A 226 -15.11 21.15 7.66
CA ALA A 226 -14.57 22.51 7.81
C ALA A 226 -13.10 22.68 7.43
N LEU A 227 -12.32 21.59 7.34
CA LEU A 227 -10.95 21.61 6.79
C LEU A 227 -10.92 21.35 5.29
N GLN A 228 -11.84 20.55 4.75
CA GLN A 228 -11.99 20.30 3.31
C GLN A 228 -12.57 21.50 2.56
N ASP A 229 -13.36 22.34 3.23
CA ASP A 229 -13.90 23.61 2.69
C ASP A 229 -12.82 24.72 2.59
N LEU A 230 -11.59 24.48 3.06
CA LEU A 230 -10.45 25.41 2.96
C LEU A 230 -9.64 25.20 1.67
N PRO A 231 -9.19 26.28 0.99
CA PRO A 231 -8.33 26.14 -0.18
C PRO A 231 -6.99 25.51 0.20
N GLU A 232 -6.47 24.68 -0.69
CA GLU A 232 -5.26 23.88 -0.43
C GLU A 232 -4.05 24.76 -0.05
N ALA A 233 -3.17 24.23 0.81
CA ALA A 233 -2.00 24.94 1.32
C ALA A 233 -2.28 26.25 2.11
N THR A 234 -3.48 26.46 2.67
CA THR A 234 -3.84 27.65 3.48
C THR A 234 -2.85 27.96 4.63
N LEU A 235 -2.18 26.96 5.18
CA LEU A 235 -1.23 27.08 6.30
C LEU A 235 0.25 27.02 5.86
N PHE A 236 0.54 27.05 4.55
CA PHE A 236 1.90 26.95 4.01
C PHE A 236 2.79 28.14 4.39
N GLU A 237 2.26 29.36 4.31
CA GLU A 237 2.98 30.56 4.74
C GLU A 237 2.63 30.88 6.21
N GLU A 238 3.22 30.11 7.14
CA GLU A 238 2.96 30.20 8.60
C GLU A 238 3.08 31.63 9.18
N SER A 239 3.85 32.53 8.55
CA SER A 239 3.99 33.95 8.95
C SER A 239 2.71 34.77 8.78
N THR A 240 1.78 34.33 7.94
CA THR A 240 0.46 34.97 7.73
C THR A 240 -0.60 34.47 8.73
N VAL A 241 -0.34 33.35 9.39
CA VAL A 241 -1.27 32.64 10.27
C VAL A 241 -1.09 33.10 11.72
N SER A 242 -2.18 33.15 12.49
CA SER A 242 -2.08 33.45 13.93
C SER A 242 -1.22 32.39 14.65
N PRO A 243 -0.17 32.77 15.42
CA PRO A 243 0.66 31.79 16.13
C PRO A 243 -0.13 31.03 17.19
N VAL A 244 -1.22 31.61 17.71
CA VAL A 244 -2.15 30.92 18.61
C VAL A 244 -2.92 29.81 17.89
N TRP A 245 -3.24 30.00 16.60
CA TRP A 245 -3.86 28.96 15.78
C TRP A 245 -2.86 27.83 15.47
N LEU A 246 -1.62 28.16 15.11
CA LEU A 246 -0.57 27.15 14.89
C LEU A 246 -0.31 26.29 16.13
N GLU A 247 -0.26 26.88 17.33
CA GLU A 247 -0.16 26.13 18.61
C GLU A 247 -1.38 25.22 18.88
N VAL A 248 -2.58 25.66 18.49
CA VAL A 248 -3.83 24.89 18.63
C VAL A 248 -3.83 23.72 17.66
N VAL A 249 -3.48 23.95 16.40
CA VAL A 249 -3.34 22.91 15.37
C VAL A 249 -2.27 21.90 15.76
N GLU A 250 -1.07 22.33 16.16
CA GLU A 250 0.01 21.41 16.58
C GLU A 250 -0.42 20.51 17.76
N ARG A 251 -1.17 21.07 18.72
CA ARG A 251 -1.70 20.33 19.87
C ARG A 251 -2.84 19.39 19.47
N ALA A 252 -3.68 19.76 18.50
CA ALA A 252 -4.68 18.91 17.87
C ALA A 252 -4.04 17.75 17.10
N THR A 253 -3.07 18.00 16.23
CA THR A 253 -2.29 16.99 15.50
C THR A 253 -1.68 15.96 16.46
N LYS A 254 -1.08 16.40 17.58
CA LYS A 254 -0.51 15.49 18.58
C LYS A 254 -1.56 14.63 19.31
N PHE A 255 -2.74 15.18 19.59
CA PHE A 255 -3.85 14.42 20.17
C PHE A 255 -4.42 13.41 19.16
N LEU A 256 -4.76 13.84 17.95
CA LEU A 256 -5.31 12.98 16.90
C LEU A 256 -4.34 11.86 16.53
N ARG A 257 -3.02 12.14 16.43
CA ARG A 257 -2.00 11.08 16.26
C ARG A 257 -2.04 10.04 17.38
N SER A 258 -2.35 10.41 18.63
CA SER A 258 -2.55 9.43 19.72
C SER A 258 -3.88 8.67 19.64
N VAL A 259 -4.93 9.27 19.06
CA VAL A 259 -6.24 8.64 18.84
C VAL A 259 -6.13 7.53 17.79
N VAL A 260 -5.55 7.83 16.63
CA VAL A 260 -5.42 6.85 15.53
C VAL A 260 -4.38 5.77 15.84
N ALA A 261 -3.30 6.09 16.56
CA ALA A 261 -2.28 5.11 16.96
C ALA A 261 -2.61 4.33 18.25
N GLY A 262 -3.84 4.41 18.77
CA GLY A 262 -4.33 3.63 19.92
C GLY A 262 -3.61 3.84 21.27
N TYR A 263 -2.59 4.72 21.37
CA TYR A 263 -1.73 4.83 22.54
C TYR A 263 -1.38 6.27 22.92
N ASP A 264 -1.71 6.65 24.15
CA ASP A 264 -1.32 7.95 24.70
C ASP A 264 0.13 7.93 25.23
N ARG A 265 1.08 8.34 24.38
CA ARG A 265 2.50 8.51 24.71
C ARG A 265 2.77 9.50 25.87
N VAL A 266 1.79 10.30 26.32
CA VAL A 266 1.92 11.26 27.43
C VAL A 266 1.45 10.66 28.77
N TYR A 267 0.54 9.68 28.75
CA TYR A 267 -0.07 9.11 29.96
C TYR A 267 0.11 7.61 30.13
N CYS A 268 0.84 6.95 29.21
CA CYS A 268 1.21 5.53 29.24
C CYS A 268 0.01 4.59 29.48
N LYS A 269 -1.11 4.88 28.80
CA LYS A 269 -2.31 4.04 28.81
C LYS A 269 -2.75 3.76 27.38
N PRO A 270 -3.15 2.52 27.08
CA PRO A 270 -3.87 2.22 25.86
C PRO A 270 -5.18 3.04 25.78
N LEU A 271 -5.61 3.35 24.55
CA LEU A 271 -6.87 4.01 24.23
C LEU A 271 -7.85 2.98 23.65
N ASP A 272 -7.97 1.81 24.30
CA ASP A 272 -8.77 0.61 23.93
C ASP A 272 -10.31 0.83 23.84
N ALA A 273 -10.76 2.06 23.61
CA ALA A 273 -12.16 2.48 23.66
C ALA A 273 -12.55 3.53 22.61
N VAL A 274 -11.65 3.94 21.71
CA VAL A 274 -12.02 4.86 20.61
C VAL A 274 -12.72 4.06 19.49
N PRO A 275 -13.93 4.44 19.05
CA PRO A 275 -14.59 3.81 17.91
C PRO A 275 -13.73 3.87 16.64
N ILE A 276 -13.77 2.81 15.83
CA ILE A 276 -13.02 2.74 14.55
C ILE A 276 -13.46 3.85 13.58
N CYS A 277 -14.74 4.24 13.58
CA CYS A 277 -15.25 5.38 12.81
C CYS A 277 -14.49 6.68 13.15
N ASP A 278 -14.45 7.04 14.43
CA ASP A 278 -13.75 8.22 14.94
C ASP A 278 -12.24 8.18 14.64
N GLN A 279 -11.62 6.98 14.62
CA GLN A 279 -10.23 6.81 14.18
C GLN A 279 -10.06 7.12 12.68
N HIS A 280 -10.99 6.71 11.82
CA HIS A 280 -10.95 7.06 10.39
C HIS A 280 -11.13 8.57 10.18
N VAL A 281 -12.07 9.21 10.88
CA VAL A 281 -12.29 10.66 10.76
C VAL A 281 -11.11 11.44 11.33
N ALA A 282 -10.54 11.01 12.47
CA ALA A 282 -9.31 11.56 13.02
C ALA A 282 -8.10 11.42 12.07
N LEU A 283 -7.99 10.31 11.34
CA LEU A 283 -6.99 10.15 10.28
C LEU A 283 -7.27 11.11 9.12
N GLY A 284 -8.52 11.24 8.66
CA GLY A 284 -8.92 12.20 7.63
C GLY A 284 -8.51 13.63 7.98
N ILE A 285 -8.76 14.05 9.23
CA ILE A 285 -8.33 15.37 9.74
C ILE A 285 -6.80 15.50 9.71
N LEU A 286 -6.04 14.47 10.10
CA LEU A 286 -4.58 14.49 10.05
C LEU A 286 -4.03 14.58 8.62
N MET A 287 -4.66 13.90 7.66
CA MET A 287 -4.29 13.96 6.25
C MET A 287 -4.61 15.35 5.66
N GLU A 288 -5.80 15.89 5.92
CA GLU A 288 -6.16 17.22 5.42
C GLU A 288 -5.27 18.31 6.05
N LEU A 289 -4.96 18.23 7.35
CA LEU A 289 -4.00 19.13 7.99
C LEU A 289 -2.59 19.09 7.34
N ALA A 290 -2.18 17.96 6.75
CA ALA A 290 -0.94 17.88 5.99
C ALA A 290 -1.03 18.61 4.64
N VAL A 291 -2.15 18.49 3.92
CA VAL A 291 -2.40 19.23 2.66
C VAL A 291 -2.57 20.73 2.91
N GLN A 292 -3.27 21.10 3.98
CA GLN A 292 -3.42 22.49 4.40
C GLN A 292 -2.08 23.10 4.82
N ARG A 293 -1.15 22.33 5.39
CA ARG A 293 0.25 22.76 5.57
C ARG A 293 1.04 22.86 4.26
N GLY A 294 0.72 22.07 3.24
CA GLY A 294 1.29 22.17 1.89
C GLY A 294 2.80 21.89 1.76
N THR A 295 3.51 21.55 2.85
CA THR A 295 4.95 21.29 2.80
C THR A 295 5.25 19.82 2.52
N LEU A 296 6.35 19.55 1.80
CA LEU A 296 6.82 18.19 1.55
C LEU A 296 7.08 17.43 2.86
N GLN A 297 7.62 18.08 3.90
CA GLN A 297 7.81 17.45 5.21
C GLN A 297 6.47 16.99 5.80
N SER A 298 5.44 17.85 5.81
CA SER A 298 4.13 17.51 6.38
C SER A 298 3.46 16.36 5.63
N MET A 299 3.59 16.33 4.29
CA MET A 299 3.09 15.21 3.49
C MET A 299 3.88 13.91 3.71
N LEU A 300 5.21 13.98 3.87
CA LEU A 300 6.02 12.81 4.21
C LEU A 300 5.73 12.29 5.62
N GLU A 301 5.50 13.16 6.61
CA GLU A 301 5.03 12.75 7.94
C GLU A 301 3.65 12.06 7.87
N ALA A 302 2.77 12.47 6.97
CA ALA A 302 1.48 11.84 6.75
C ALA A 302 1.60 10.46 6.06
N VAL A 303 2.45 10.35 5.04
CA VAL A 303 2.78 9.08 4.37
C VAL A 303 3.44 8.09 5.34
N LEU A 304 4.35 8.55 6.22
CA LEU A 304 4.94 7.72 7.27
C LEU A 304 3.88 7.26 8.28
N LEU A 305 2.96 8.12 8.70
CA LEU A 305 1.85 7.74 9.58
C LEU A 305 0.96 6.65 8.97
N LEU A 306 0.62 6.73 7.68
CA LEU A 306 -0.14 5.68 6.98
C LEU A 306 0.58 4.32 7.00
N LEU A 307 1.92 4.33 6.85
CA LEU A 307 2.75 3.13 6.90
C LEU A 307 2.90 2.58 8.32
N GLU A 308 3.15 3.42 9.32
CA GLU A 308 3.21 3.03 10.75
C GLU A 308 1.89 2.37 11.19
N LEU A 309 0.75 2.95 10.81
CA LEU A 309 -0.57 2.43 11.12
C LEU A 309 -0.84 1.09 10.43
N TRP A 310 -0.54 0.98 9.12
CA TRP A 310 -0.65 -0.27 8.39
C TRP A 310 0.14 -1.41 9.04
N ASP A 311 1.42 -1.15 9.33
CA ASP A 311 2.35 -2.14 9.91
C ASP A 311 1.86 -2.60 11.29
N SER A 312 1.46 -1.65 12.15
CA SER A 312 0.86 -1.95 13.46
C SER A 312 -0.47 -2.70 13.39
N GLY A 313 -1.19 -2.60 12.26
CA GLY A 313 -2.40 -3.38 12.01
C GLY A 313 -2.12 -4.85 11.67
N GLN A 314 -1.04 -5.14 10.93
CA GLN A 314 -0.72 -6.51 10.50
C GLN A 314 -0.40 -7.47 11.66
N ASP A 315 0.16 -6.96 12.75
CA ASP A 315 0.54 -7.77 13.93
C ASP A 315 -0.65 -8.11 14.86
N ASN A 316 -1.85 -7.55 14.62
CA ASN A 316 -3.02 -7.75 15.47
C ASN A 316 -3.96 -8.85 14.92
N ASP A 317 -3.85 -10.05 15.48
CA ASP A 317 -4.62 -11.28 15.19
C ASP A 317 -6.13 -11.21 15.58
N THR A 318 -6.77 -10.03 15.50
CA THR A 318 -8.19 -9.81 15.87
C THR A 318 -8.96 -9.02 14.83
N ASP A 319 -10.27 -9.27 14.70
CA ASP A 319 -11.17 -8.83 13.61
C ASP A 319 -11.46 -7.30 13.53
N ALA A 320 -10.59 -6.46 14.07
CA ALA A 320 -10.75 -5.00 14.25
C ALA A 320 -9.58 -4.19 13.68
N CYS A 321 -8.91 -4.72 12.67
CA CYS A 321 -7.64 -4.20 12.12
C CYS A 321 -7.80 -2.85 11.39
N PHE A 322 -7.16 -1.78 11.92
CA PHE A 322 -7.13 -0.44 11.30
C PHE A 322 -6.14 -0.39 10.12
N THR A 323 -6.53 -0.96 8.98
CA THR A 323 -5.66 -1.08 7.78
C THR A 323 -6.23 -0.46 6.50
N SER A 324 -7.41 0.15 6.55
CA SER A 324 -7.98 0.90 5.42
C SER A 324 -8.69 2.17 5.89
N ALA A 325 -8.90 3.13 4.98
CA ALA A 325 -9.61 4.38 5.26
C ALA A 325 -10.22 4.99 3.98
N PRO A 326 -11.27 5.85 4.10
CA PRO A 326 -11.90 6.52 2.95
C PRO A 326 -11.05 7.71 2.50
N LEU A 327 -9.93 7.42 1.82
CA LEU A 327 -8.94 8.41 1.38
C LEU A 327 -9.00 8.71 -0.13
N VAL A 328 -9.94 8.12 -0.88
CA VAL A 328 -9.95 8.17 -2.35
C VAL A 328 -10.04 9.61 -2.90
N GLY A 329 -10.88 10.48 -2.31
CA GLY A 329 -10.97 11.90 -2.71
C GLY A 329 -9.65 12.67 -2.52
N LEU A 330 -8.87 12.35 -1.49
CA LEU A 330 -7.52 12.91 -1.28
C LEU A 330 -6.54 12.40 -2.34
N LEU A 331 -6.58 11.11 -2.68
CA LEU A 331 -5.71 10.55 -3.72
C LEU A 331 -6.00 11.16 -5.10
N LYS A 332 -7.30 11.37 -5.44
CA LYS A 332 -7.73 12.05 -6.67
C LYS A 332 -7.19 13.49 -6.76
N ARG A 333 -7.27 14.26 -5.67
CA ARG A 333 -6.66 15.61 -5.60
C ARG A 333 -5.17 15.58 -5.97
N PHE A 334 -4.40 14.65 -5.41
CA PHE A 334 -2.97 14.48 -5.75
C PHE A 334 -2.70 14.00 -7.19
N GLN A 335 -3.66 13.30 -7.81
CA GLN A 335 -3.61 12.96 -9.23
C GLN A 335 -3.84 14.20 -10.12
N ASP A 336 -4.82 15.04 -9.77
CA ASP A 336 -5.23 16.20 -10.56
C ASP A 336 -4.28 17.41 -10.49
N ILE A 337 -3.36 17.48 -9.50
CA ILE A 337 -2.32 18.54 -9.47
C ILE A 337 -1.50 18.49 -10.77
N PRO A 338 -1.44 19.56 -11.58
CA PRO A 338 -0.64 19.55 -12.81
C PRO A 338 0.85 19.54 -12.49
N SER A 339 1.62 18.66 -13.14
CA SER A 339 3.09 18.70 -13.06
C SER A 339 3.61 20.01 -13.68
N ALA A 340 4.61 20.63 -13.04
CA ALA A 340 5.25 21.82 -13.56
C ALA A 340 5.86 21.54 -14.96
N PRO A 341 5.83 22.51 -15.90
CA PRO A 341 6.32 22.29 -17.26
C PRO A 341 7.81 21.98 -17.24
N HIS A 342 8.17 20.81 -17.79
CA HIS A 342 9.54 20.35 -17.86
C HIS A 342 10.41 21.40 -18.57
N LYS A 343 11.49 21.86 -17.93
CA LYS A 343 12.59 22.46 -18.67
C LYS A 343 13.29 21.33 -19.42
N THR A 344 12.92 21.14 -20.68
CA THR A 344 13.59 20.21 -21.58
C THR A 344 14.99 20.74 -21.89
N LEU A 345 15.96 20.39 -21.04
CA LEU A 345 17.36 20.38 -21.46
C LEU A 345 17.50 19.28 -22.51
N GLU A 346 17.89 19.64 -23.72
CA GLU A 346 18.01 18.70 -24.85
C GLU A 346 19.22 17.76 -24.67
N PHE A 347 19.07 16.75 -23.82
CA PHE A 347 19.99 15.61 -23.72
C PHE A 347 19.82 14.61 -24.89
N SER A 348 19.49 15.12 -26.08
CA SER A 348 19.30 14.36 -27.32
C SER A 348 20.63 13.95 -27.96
N ASN A 349 21.58 13.43 -27.16
CA ASN A 349 22.92 13.03 -27.60
C ASN A 349 23.60 11.97 -26.71
N LEU A 350 22.85 11.19 -25.89
CA LEU A 350 23.43 10.03 -25.19
C LEU A 350 23.08 8.71 -25.93
N PRO A 351 24.06 7.99 -26.52
CA PRO A 351 23.79 6.80 -27.31
C PRO A 351 23.67 5.53 -26.45
N SER A 352 22.53 5.35 -25.78
CA SER A 352 22.16 4.06 -25.19
C SER A 352 20.67 3.78 -25.37
N GLY A 353 20.35 2.71 -26.10
CA GLY A 353 19.01 2.43 -26.64
C GLY A 353 18.03 1.76 -25.68
N ALA A 354 17.93 2.22 -24.43
CA ALA A 354 16.93 1.75 -23.47
C ALA A 354 15.98 2.91 -23.10
N PRO A 355 14.64 2.75 -23.19
CA PRO A 355 13.72 3.72 -22.61
C PRO A 355 13.92 3.72 -21.09
N GLN A 356 14.18 4.88 -20.50
CA GLN A 356 14.39 5.05 -19.07
C GLN A 356 13.05 4.99 -18.31
N VAL A 357 12.48 3.80 -18.22
CA VAL A 357 11.17 3.55 -17.61
C VAL A 357 11.25 3.77 -16.10
N SER A 358 10.70 4.89 -15.62
CA SER A 358 10.54 5.11 -14.18
C SER A 358 9.51 4.13 -13.60
N PRO A 359 9.81 3.46 -12.46
CA PRO A 359 8.83 2.65 -11.74
C PRO A 359 7.62 3.46 -11.28
N VAL A 360 7.83 4.71 -10.86
CA VAL A 360 6.76 5.63 -10.44
C VAL A 360 5.88 6.03 -11.62
N GLU A 361 6.48 6.42 -12.74
CA GLU A 361 5.72 6.74 -13.95
C GLU A 361 4.92 5.53 -14.45
N SER A 362 5.50 4.33 -14.37
CA SER A 362 4.82 3.07 -14.73
C SER A 362 3.67 2.74 -13.78
N PHE A 363 3.85 2.97 -12.48
CA PHE A 363 2.80 2.79 -11.48
C PHE A 363 1.63 3.76 -11.76
N LEU A 364 1.92 5.07 -11.87
CA LEU A 364 0.90 6.09 -12.12
C LEU A 364 0.18 5.93 -13.47
N ARG A 365 0.86 5.42 -14.51
CA ARG A 365 0.23 5.14 -15.81
C ARG A 365 -0.78 3.98 -15.78
N TYR A 366 -0.69 3.11 -14.77
CA TYR A 366 -1.65 2.02 -14.52
C TYR A 366 -2.34 2.15 -13.16
N LEU A 367 -2.33 3.36 -12.58
CA LEU A 367 -3.10 3.68 -11.39
C LEU A 367 -4.56 3.87 -11.81
N ASP A 368 -5.44 3.21 -11.07
CA ASP A 368 -6.88 3.28 -11.23
C ASP A 368 -7.46 3.45 -9.82
N LEU A 369 -8.10 4.60 -9.57
CA LEU A 369 -8.66 4.97 -8.28
C LEU A 369 -10.19 4.78 -8.33
N PRO A 370 -10.84 4.28 -7.26
CA PRO A 370 -12.28 4.05 -7.26
C PRO A 370 -13.11 5.28 -7.65
N GLU A 371 -14.22 5.08 -8.37
CA GLU A 371 -15.12 6.19 -8.72
C GLU A 371 -15.75 6.84 -7.49
N ASP A 372 -16.09 6.05 -6.46
CA ASP A 372 -16.62 6.54 -5.18
C ASP A 372 -15.48 7.07 -4.29
N GLU A 373 -15.65 8.28 -3.76
CA GLU A 373 -14.66 8.92 -2.87
C GLU A 373 -14.74 8.45 -1.42
N SER A 374 -15.84 7.80 -1.04
CA SER A 374 -16.06 7.17 0.26
C SER A 374 -15.56 5.72 0.35
N GLU A 375 -15.06 5.16 -0.77
CA GLU A 375 -14.55 3.79 -0.77
C GLU A 375 -13.26 3.65 0.04
N PHE A 376 -13.16 2.56 0.80
CA PHE A 376 -12.05 2.28 1.70
C PHE A 376 -10.86 1.71 0.94
N VAL A 377 -9.73 2.41 1.01
CA VAL A 377 -8.45 1.97 0.43
C VAL A 377 -7.46 1.57 1.53
N GLU A 378 -6.65 0.54 1.26
CA GLU A 378 -5.58 0.10 2.15
C GLU A 378 -4.58 1.23 2.44
N LEU A 379 -4.19 1.41 3.70
CA LEU A 379 -3.31 2.53 4.10
C LEU A 379 -1.93 2.46 3.41
N GLN A 380 -1.39 1.25 3.19
CA GLN A 380 -0.17 1.05 2.41
C GLN A 380 -0.35 1.47 0.94
N TYR A 381 -1.49 1.14 0.32
CA TYR A 381 -1.78 1.56 -1.06
C TYR A 381 -1.90 3.09 -1.15
N ALA A 382 -2.63 3.72 -0.24
CA ALA A 382 -2.75 5.18 -0.17
C ALA A 382 -1.37 5.86 0.01
N ALA A 383 -0.50 5.31 0.87
CA ALA A 383 0.88 5.79 1.05
C ALA A 383 1.71 5.68 -0.25
N VAL A 384 1.61 4.56 -0.97
CA VAL A 384 2.30 4.34 -2.26
C VAL A 384 1.78 5.28 -3.36
N VAL A 385 0.48 5.56 -3.40
CA VAL A 385 -0.11 6.54 -4.33
C VAL A 385 0.38 7.95 -4.02
N LEU A 386 0.34 8.38 -2.75
CA LEU A 386 0.81 9.71 -2.34
C LEU A 386 2.29 9.92 -2.64
N ILE A 387 3.18 8.99 -2.26
CA ILE A 387 4.63 9.14 -2.54
C ILE A 387 4.92 9.15 -4.05
N SER A 388 4.15 8.40 -4.84
CA SER A 388 4.26 8.40 -6.31
C SER A 388 3.88 9.76 -6.92
N HIS A 389 2.80 10.39 -6.45
CA HIS A 389 2.45 11.74 -6.90
C HIS A 389 3.41 12.81 -6.37
N LEU A 390 3.97 12.65 -5.16
CA LEU A 390 5.01 13.56 -4.65
C LEU A 390 6.29 13.49 -5.50
N ASP A 391 6.75 12.30 -5.89
CA ASP A 391 7.88 12.12 -6.81
C ASP A 391 7.61 12.77 -8.18
N ARG A 392 6.45 12.49 -8.79
CA ARG A 392 5.97 13.14 -10.03
C ARG A 392 5.98 14.68 -9.96
N LEU A 393 5.69 15.26 -8.80
CA LEU A 393 5.69 16.70 -8.57
C LEU A 393 7.08 17.25 -8.24
N ALA A 394 8.00 16.41 -7.74
CA ALA A 394 9.39 16.75 -7.43
C ALA A 394 10.33 16.68 -8.65
N VAL A 395 10.07 15.80 -9.64
CA VAL A 395 10.89 15.62 -10.86
C VAL A 395 11.30 16.94 -11.56
N PRO A 396 10.44 17.97 -11.72
CA PRO A 396 10.85 19.26 -12.32
C PRO A 396 11.90 20.07 -11.51
N TYR A 397 12.22 19.63 -10.29
CA TYR A 397 13.12 20.28 -9.34
C TYR A 397 14.34 19.41 -8.95
N THR A 398 14.43 18.17 -9.43
CA THR A 398 15.62 17.33 -9.20
C THR A 398 16.82 17.87 -9.99
N PRO A 399 18.05 17.76 -9.46
CA PRO A 399 19.25 18.12 -10.22
C PRO A 399 19.43 17.20 -11.45
N PRO A 400 20.03 17.71 -12.56
CA PRO A 400 20.32 16.94 -13.77
C PRO A 400 21.56 16.05 -13.64
#